data_AF-A0AAQ0LTT1-F1
#
_entry.id   AF-A0AAQ0LTT1-F1
#
_cell.length_a   1.000
_cell.length_b   1.000
_cell.length_c   1.000
_cell.angle_alpha   90.00
_cell.angle_beta   90.00
_cell.angle_gamma   90.00
#
_symmetry.space_group_name_H-M   'P 1'
#
loop_
_entity.id
_entity.type
_entity.pdbx_description
1 polymer ?
#
loop_
_entity_poly.entity_id
_entity_poly.type
_entity_poly.pdbx_seq_one_letter_code
_entity_poly.pdbx_strand_id
1 'polypeptide(L)'
;MARGESGVTLVEMMVSLFIFAIVSTMFTTAIVQYLHSTSADAIRSRSSTEIATSVQSLDRYVRYAEGVEYDATNHTLTMVTPGDSGAKQCVVITYQDATWKNGTVSDYGSVKVKTKPYDASVTSWSTRAVLGSVMNNESGGTSDDSLFASRLFTVDGTNRVVRYSPVTGSYVSGKPVTSNTSTSFTARNVKSGGTAIDFTPCG
;
A
#
# COMPACT_ATOMS: atom_id res chain seq x y z
N MET A 1 14.35 -72.39 -19.78
CA MET A 1 13.98 -71.76 -18.51
C MET A 1 13.07 -70.57 -18.84
N ALA A 2 11.76 -70.78 -18.86
CA ALA A 2 10.80 -69.68 -19.00
C ALA A 2 10.67 -69.04 -17.61
N ARG A 3 11.35 -67.90 -17.46
CA ARG A 3 11.38 -67.09 -16.23
C ARG A 3 9.95 -66.57 -16.02
N GLY A 4 9.30 -67.00 -14.95
CA GLY A 4 7.92 -66.62 -14.64
C GLY A 4 7.81 -65.11 -14.48
N GLU A 5 7.28 -64.44 -15.49
CA GLU A 5 6.69 -63.11 -15.33
C GLU A 5 5.46 -63.28 -14.45
N SER A 6 5.58 -62.86 -13.19
CA SER A 6 4.44 -62.78 -12.28
C SER A 6 3.50 -61.71 -12.83
N GLY A 7 2.53 -62.12 -13.65
CA GLY A 7 1.53 -61.23 -14.23
C GLY A 7 0.71 -60.59 -13.12
N VAL A 8 0.80 -59.26 -13.00
CA VAL A 8 -0.04 -58.46 -12.12
C VAL A 8 -1.50 -58.69 -12.51
N THR A 9 -2.36 -59.02 -11.55
CA THR A 9 -3.76 -59.28 -11.84
C THR A 9 -4.48 -57.99 -12.23
N LEU A 10 -5.46 -58.06 -13.13
CA LEU A 10 -6.25 -56.90 -13.58
C LEU A 10 -6.84 -56.12 -12.38
N VAL A 11 -7.18 -56.83 -11.31
CA VAL A 11 -7.70 -56.29 -10.04
C VAL A 11 -6.62 -55.49 -9.29
N GLU A 12 -5.39 -55.97 -9.19
CA GLU A 12 -4.28 -55.23 -8.57
C GLU A 12 -3.98 -53.92 -9.32
N MET A 13 -4.04 -53.92 -10.66
CA MET A 13 -3.90 -52.69 -11.44
C MET A 13 -5.05 -51.70 -11.16
N MET A 14 -6.29 -52.18 -11.06
CA MET A 14 -7.44 -51.32 -10.75
C MET A 14 -7.33 -50.72 -9.35
N VAL A 15 -7.00 -51.53 -8.34
CA VAL A 15 -6.86 -51.07 -6.94
C VAL A 15 -5.73 -50.06 -6.81
N SER A 16 -4.58 -50.33 -7.42
CA SER A 16 -3.44 -49.39 -7.40
C SER A 16 -3.76 -48.07 -8.09
N LEU A 17 -4.48 -48.09 -9.21
CA LEU A 17 -4.98 -46.87 -9.87
C LEU A 17 -5.99 -46.10 -9.00
N PHE A 18 -6.92 -46.78 -8.33
CA PHE A 18 -7.89 -46.13 -7.45
C PHE A 18 -7.21 -45.46 -6.25
N ILE A 19 -6.30 -46.17 -5.56
CA ILE A 19 -5.56 -45.61 -4.44
C ILE A 19 -4.68 -44.45 -4.92
N PHE A 20 -3.99 -44.61 -6.05
CA PHE A 20 -3.16 -43.55 -6.63
C PHE A 20 -3.98 -42.30 -7.00
N ALA A 21 -5.17 -42.47 -7.57
CA ALA A 21 -6.06 -41.36 -7.92
C ALA A 21 -6.54 -40.61 -6.66
N ILE A 22 -6.92 -41.32 -5.59
CA ILE A 22 -7.33 -40.70 -4.32
C ILE A 22 -6.14 -39.96 -3.67
N VAL A 23 -4.96 -40.60 -3.60
CA VAL A 23 -3.78 -39.97 -3.00
C VAL A 23 -3.32 -38.76 -3.82
N SER A 24 -3.33 -38.85 -5.15
CA SER A 24 -2.96 -37.73 -6.04
C SER A 24 -3.92 -36.56 -5.91
N THR A 25 -5.23 -36.80 -5.80
CA THR A 25 -6.23 -35.74 -5.59
C THR A 25 -6.11 -35.09 -4.20
N MET A 26 -5.89 -35.87 -3.15
CA MET A 26 -5.62 -35.31 -1.81
C MET A 26 -4.32 -34.51 -1.77
N PHE A 27 -3.26 -35.00 -2.41
CA PHE A 27 -1.97 -34.32 -2.47
C PHE A 27 -2.03 -33.01 -3.27
N THR A 28 -2.66 -33.04 -4.44
CA THR A 28 -2.80 -31.83 -5.29
C THR A 28 -3.65 -30.77 -4.60
N THR A 29 -4.77 -31.14 -3.97
CA THR A 29 -5.61 -30.19 -3.21
C THR A 29 -4.87 -29.59 -2.02
N ALA A 30 -4.12 -30.40 -1.26
CA ALA A 30 -3.30 -29.92 -0.14
C ALA A 30 -2.21 -28.93 -0.60
N ILE A 31 -1.51 -29.21 -1.71
CA ILE A 31 -0.50 -28.29 -2.26
C ILE A 31 -1.14 -26.98 -2.73
N VAL A 32 -2.27 -27.03 -3.44
CA VAL A 32 -2.94 -25.80 -3.92
C VAL A 32 -3.37 -24.93 -2.74
N GLN A 33 -3.94 -25.53 -1.70
CA GLN A 33 -4.32 -24.81 -0.48
C GLN A 33 -3.10 -24.21 0.22
N TYR A 34 -2.02 -24.98 0.35
CA TYR A 34 -0.77 -24.52 0.94
C TYR A 34 -0.18 -23.33 0.16
N LEU A 35 -0.15 -23.39 -1.17
CA LEU A 35 0.35 -22.31 -2.02
C LEU A 35 -0.52 -21.05 -1.95
N HIS A 36 -1.85 -21.19 -1.92
CA HIS A 36 -2.75 -20.05 -1.75
C HIS A 36 -2.56 -19.37 -0.39
N SER A 37 -2.44 -20.15 0.70
CA SER A 37 -2.15 -19.58 2.02
C SER A 37 -0.80 -18.88 2.03
N THR A 38 0.24 -19.56 1.52
CA THR A 38 1.61 -19.05 1.49
C THR A 38 1.71 -17.75 0.69
N SER A 39 1.07 -17.68 -0.48
CA SER A 39 1.05 -16.46 -1.30
C SER A 39 0.29 -15.32 -0.62
N ALA A 40 -0.86 -15.61 0.00
CA ALA A 40 -1.62 -14.61 0.74
C ALA A 40 -0.82 -14.05 1.93
N ASP A 41 -0.15 -14.92 2.69
CA ASP A 41 0.65 -14.50 3.84
C ASP A 41 1.91 -13.73 3.42
N ALA A 42 2.55 -14.14 2.32
CA ALA A 42 3.66 -13.39 1.73
C ALA A 42 3.23 -11.97 1.28
N ILE A 43 2.06 -11.84 0.64
CA ILE A 43 1.51 -10.54 0.23
C ILE A 43 1.24 -9.68 1.46
N ARG A 44 0.54 -10.19 2.48
CA ARG A 44 0.26 -9.43 3.72
C ARG A 44 1.54 -8.99 4.41
N SER A 45 2.53 -9.88 4.53
CA SER A 45 3.81 -9.57 5.16
C SER A 45 4.56 -8.46 4.42
N ARG A 46 4.60 -8.54 3.09
CA ARG A 46 5.23 -7.51 2.26
C ARG A 46 4.50 -6.18 2.37
N SER A 47 3.17 -6.19 2.19
CA SER A 47 2.30 -5.02 2.29
C SER A 47 2.43 -4.32 3.64
N SER A 48 2.45 -5.09 4.74
CA SER A 48 2.67 -4.57 6.09
C SER A 48 4.05 -3.92 6.26
N THR A 49 5.10 -4.52 5.70
CA THR A 49 6.47 -3.96 5.76
C THR A 49 6.58 -2.66 4.96
N GLU A 50 5.98 -2.62 3.76
CA GLU A 50 5.94 -1.41 2.93
C GLU A 50 5.16 -0.28 3.63
N ILE A 51 4.03 -0.59 4.27
CA ILE A 51 3.25 0.37 5.08
C ILE A 51 4.06 0.85 6.29
N ALA A 52 4.72 -0.04 7.03
CA ALA A 52 5.50 0.35 8.21
C ALA A 52 6.63 1.31 7.82
N THR A 53 7.30 1.03 6.69
CA THR A 53 8.35 1.90 6.15
C THR A 53 7.78 3.25 5.68
N SER A 54 6.59 3.25 5.05
CA SER A 54 5.94 4.50 4.63
C SER A 54 5.53 5.35 5.82
N VAL A 55 4.96 4.75 6.88
CA VAL A 55 4.60 5.42 8.14
C VAL A 55 5.83 6.07 8.79
N GLN A 56 6.95 5.35 8.90
CA GLN A 56 8.19 5.91 9.47
C GLN A 56 8.75 7.09 8.67
N SER A 57 8.72 6.98 7.34
CA SER A 57 9.16 8.05 6.44
C SER A 57 8.28 9.29 6.62
N LEU A 58 6.96 9.10 6.71
CA LEU A 58 5.97 10.18 6.86
C LEU A 58 6.02 10.82 8.25
N ASP A 59 6.14 10.04 9.32
CA ASP A 59 6.27 10.54 10.69
C ASP A 59 7.41 11.56 10.78
N ARG A 60 8.57 11.23 10.18
CA ARG A 60 9.72 12.13 10.15
C ARG A 60 9.36 13.47 9.51
N TYR A 61 8.71 13.49 8.35
CA TYR A 61 8.36 14.74 7.68
C TYR A 61 7.35 15.56 8.46
N VAL A 62 6.28 14.93 8.99
CA VAL A 62 5.23 15.65 9.72
C VAL A 62 5.72 16.17 11.07
N ARG A 63 6.55 15.39 11.78
CA ARG A 63 7.04 15.73 13.12
C ARG A 63 8.09 16.86 13.10
N TYR A 64 8.93 16.90 12.08
CA TYR A 64 9.94 17.95 11.91
C TYR A 64 9.42 19.16 11.15
N ALA A 65 8.27 19.07 10.48
CA ALA A 65 7.67 20.21 9.82
C ALA A 65 7.38 21.36 10.81
N GLU A 66 7.77 22.57 10.41
CA GLU A 66 7.33 23.81 11.04
C GLU A 66 5.82 23.97 10.89
N GLY A 67 5.29 23.59 9.72
CA GLY A 67 3.86 23.64 9.41
C GLY A 67 3.46 22.72 8.27
N VAL A 68 2.17 22.39 8.27
CA VAL A 68 1.53 21.51 7.29
C VAL A 68 0.33 22.21 6.68
N GLU A 69 0.24 22.22 5.35
CA GLU A 69 -0.92 22.61 4.56
C GLU A 69 -1.44 21.39 3.80
N TYR A 70 -2.75 21.19 3.81
CA TYR A 70 -3.38 20.10 3.09
C TYR A 70 -4.39 20.65 2.10
N ASP A 71 -4.20 20.31 0.83
CA ASP A 71 -5.17 20.52 -0.23
C ASP A 71 -5.89 19.21 -0.50
N ALA A 72 -7.14 19.15 -0.05
CA ALA A 72 -8.01 17.99 -0.23
C ALA A 72 -8.42 17.77 -1.70
N THR A 73 -8.34 18.80 -2.56
CA THR A 73 -8.76 18.71 -3.97
C THR A 73 -7.70 18.03 -4.82
N ASN A 74 -6.43 18.34 -4.56
CA ASN A 74 -5.28 17.81 -5.30
C ASN A 74 -4.56 16.66 -4.57
N HIS A 75 -5.08 16.23 -3.41
CA HIS A 75 -4.48 15.22 -2.54
C HIS A 75 -3.02 15.50 -2.21
N THR A 76 -2.70 16.78 -1.98
CA THR A 76 -1.35 17.23 -1.69
C THR A 76 -1.23 17.67 -0.25
N LEU A 77 -0.22 17.14 0.43
CA LEU A 77 0.18 17.55 1.77
C LEU A 77 1.51 18.30 1.65
N THR A 78 1.46 19.61 1.79
CA THR A 78 2.62 20.51 1.69
C THR A 78 3.15 20.80 3.08
N MET A 79 4.46 20.73 3.25
CA MET A 79 5.13 20.92 4.53
C MET A 79 6.39 21.75 4.34
N VAL A 80 6.70 22.55 5.35
CA VAL A 80 7.98 23.26 5.45
C VAL A 80 8.74 22.62 6.60
N THR A 81 9.92 22.05 6.33
CA THR A 81 10.77 21.40 7.35
C THR A 81 12.19 21.96 7.25
N PRO A 82 12.98 21.97 8.34
CA PRO A 82 14.43 22.13 8.20
C PRO A 82 15.01 21.02 7.31
N GLY A 83 15.91 21.40 6.42
CA GLY A 83 16.71 20.53 5.57
C GLY A 83 17.97 20.03 6.26
N ASP A 84 18.69 19.11 5.61
CA ASP A 84 19.90 18.47 6.17
C ASP A 84 21.03 19.48 6.44
N SER A 85 21.03 20.62 5.75
CA SER A 85 21.97 21.73 5.95
C SER A 85 21.48 22.78 6.98
N GLY A 86 20.33 22.56 7.60
CA GLY A 86 19.66 23.55 8.47
C GLY A 86 18.86 24.63 7.71
N ALA A 87 19.01 24.72 6.38
CA ALA A 87 18.17 25.58 5.55
C ALA A 87 16.76 24.98 5.38
N LYS A 88 15.71 25.81 5.33
CA LYS A 88 14.34 25.32 5.14
C LYS A 88 14.20 24.61 3.79
N GLN A 89 13.39 23.56 3.77
CA GLN A 89 13.01 22.82 2.57
C GLN A 89 11.49 22.65 2.48
N CYS A 90 10.98 22.69 1.26
CA CYS A 90 9.62 22.34 0.92
C CYS A 90 9.53 20.84 0.72
N VAL A 91 8.56 20.20 1.38
CA VAL A 91 8.24 18.78 1.22
C VAL A 91 6.77 18.68 0.86
N VAL A 92 6.49 18.16 -0.33
CA VAL A 92 5.13 17.94 -0.82
C VAL A 92 4.90 16.45 -0.97
N ILE A 93 3.97 15.89 -0.21
CA ILE A 93 3.49 14.54 -0.43
C ILE A 93 2.33 14.62 -1.40
N THR A 94 2.46 13.94 -2.53
CA THR A 94 1.38 13.78 -3.51
C THR A 94 0.90 12.34 -3.46
N TYR A 95 -0.41 12.18 -3.41
CA TYR A 95 -1.07 10.91 -3.54
C TYR A 95 -1.77 10.80 -4.89
N GLN A 96 -1.64 9.64 -5.52
CA GLN A 96 -2.40 9.26 -6.70
C GLN A 96 -3.31 8.09 -6.32
N ASP A 97 -4.62 8.26 -6.50
CA ASP A 97 -5.61 7.20 -6.30
C ASP A 97 -5.34 5.97 -7.17
N ALA A 98 -5.75 4.81 -6.67
CA ALA A 98 -5.79 3.61 -7.48
C ALA A 98 -6.95 3.67 -8.48
N THR A 99 -6.73 3.20 -9.70
CA THR A 99 -7.78 3.06 -10.70
C THR A 99 -8.44 1.70 -10.53
N TRP A 100 -9.75 1.69 -10.37
CA TRP A 100 -10.54 0.48 -10.24
C TRP A 100 -11.40 0.27 -11.48
N LYS A 101 -11.39 -0.96 -12.01
CA LYS A 101 -12.20 -1.38 -13.15
C LYS A 101 -12.81 -2.74 -12.87
N ASN A 102 -14.12 -2.86 -13.03
CA ASN A 102 -14.86 -4.11 -12.86
C ASN A 102 -14.61 -4.80 -11.51
N GLY A 103 -14.48 -4.03 -10.41
CA GLY A 103 -14.22 -4.58 -9.07
C GLY A 103 -12.78 -5.02 -8.80
N THR A 104 -11.85 -4.73 -9.72
CA THR A 104 -10.41 -5.01 -9.56
C THR A 104 -9.56 -3.76 -9.75
N VAL A 105 -8.42 -3.68 -9.08
CA VAL A 105 -7.43 -2.61 -9.32
C VAL A 105 -6.82 -2.81 -10.70
N SER A 106 -7.04 -1.87 -11.62
CA SER A 106 -6.38 -1.85 -12.92
C SER A 106 -4.99 -1.23 -12.82
N ASP A 107 -4.87 -0.16 -12.04
CA ASP A 107 -3.62 0.56 -11.81
C ASP A 107 -3.51 0.91 -10.32
N TYR A 108 -2.40 0.53 -9.72
CA TYR A 108 -2.14 0.84 -8.33
C TYR A 108 -1.85 2.34 -8.15
N GLY A 109 -2.41 2.89 -7.07
CA GLY A 109 -2.08 4.22 -6.61
C GLY A 109 -0.68 4.28 -6.00
N SER A 110 -0.14 5.49 -5.86
CA SER A 110 1.17 5.69 -5.28
C SER A 110 1.24 6.94 -4.41
N VAL A 111 2.10 6.88 -3.40
CA VAL A 111 2.47 8.01 -2.55
C VAL A 111 3.89 8.40 -2.89
N LYS A 112 4.07 9.66 -3.29
CA LYS A 112 5.36 10.22 -3.63
C LYS A 112 5.63 11.42 -2.75
N VAL A 113 6.88 11.54 -2.32
CA VAL A 113 7.39 12.75 -1.67
C VAL A 113 8.20 13.51 -2.70
N LYS A 114 7.91 14.80 -2.83
CA LYS A 114 8.69 15.75 -3.59
C LYS A 114 9.37 16.70 -2.62
N THR A 115 10.65 16.96 -2.82
CA THR A 115 11.41 17.90 -1.99
C THR A 115 12.14 18.92 -2.85
N LYS A 116 12.17 20.17 -2.40
CA LYS A 116 13.02 21.23 -2.96
C LYS A 116 13.45 22.19 -1.84
N PRO A 117 14.53 22.96 -2.01
CA PRO A 117 14.87 24.05 -1.10
C PRO A 117 13.69 25.03 -0.94
N TYR A 118 13.56 25.66 0.22
CA TYR A 118 12.55 26.70 0.46
C TYR A 118 12.99 28.00 -0.24
N ASP A 119 12.86 28.02 -1.55
CA ASP A 119 13.22 29.13 -2.43
C ASP A 119 12.29 29.11 -3.64
N ALA A 120 11.55 30.21 -3.85
CA ALA A 120 10.58 30.33 -4.94
C ALA A 120 11.26 30.33 -6.33
N SER A 121 12.55 30.66 -6.41
CA SER A 121 13.31 30.60 -7.67
C SER A 121 13.67 29.18 -8.10
N VAL A 122 13.63 28.22 -7.17
CA VAL A 122 13.92 26.81 -7.46
C VAL A 122 12.64 26.10 -7.90
N THR A 123 12.64 25.63 -9.15
CA THR A 123 11.51 24.91 -9.76
C THR A 123 11.74 23.41 -9.88
N SER A 124 12.98 22.95 -9.69
CA SER A 124 13.32 21.53 -9.74
C SER A 124 12.94 20.82 -8.45
N TRP A 125 12.25 19.67 -8.60
CA TRP A 125 11.83 18.84 -7.50
C TRP A 125 12.59 17.52 -7.52
N SER A 126 13.17 17.14 -6.38
CA SER A 126 13.59 15.75 -6.16
C SER A 126 12.35 14.94 -5.79
N THR A 127 12.12 13.80 -6.45
CA THR A 127 10.92 12.97 -6.20
C THR A 127 11.33 11.57 -5.78
N ARG A 128 10.67 11.05 -4.74
CA ARG A 128 10.85 9.69 -4.24
C ARG A 128 9.51 9.03 -3.98
N ALA A 129 9.34 7.79 -4.44
CA ALA A 129 8.20 6.96 -4.06
C ALA A 129 8.36 6.49 -2.61
N VAL A 130 7.31 6.68 -1.80
CA VAL A 130 7.23 6.23 -0.41
C VAL A 130 6.33 5.01 -0.27
N LEU A 131 5.32 4.89 -1.14
CA LEU A 131 4.48 3.70 -1.23
C LEU A 131 4.01 3.53 -2.69
N GLY A 132 4.16 2.33 -3.25
CA GLY A 132 3.93 2.09 -4.68
C GLY A 132 2.70 1.26 -5.04
N SER A 133 2.11 0.56 -4.08
CA SER A 133 1.02 -0.39 -4.31
C SER A 133 -0.20 -0.06 -3.47
N VAL A 134 -0.67 1.18 -3.59
CA VAL A 134 -1.85 1.66 -2.87
C VAL A 134 -3.12 1.24 -3.61
N MET A 135 -4.11 0.77 -2.86
CA MET A 135 -5.42 0.36 -3.36
C MET A 135 -6.54 1.34 -2.97
N ASN A 136 -6.25 2.33 -2.11
CA ASN A 136 -7.19 3.41 -1.78
C ASN A 136 -7.69 4.10 -3.07
N ASN A 137 -8.95 4.48 -3.06
CA ASN A 137 -9.58 5.29 -4.08
C ASN A 137 -10.70 6.12 -3.44
N GLU A 138 -10.52 7.44 -3.31
CA GLU A 138 -11.56 8.30 -2.72
C GLU A 138 -12.82 8.42 -3.60
N SER A 139 -12.67 8.21 -4.91
CA SER A 139 -13.69 8.51 -5.94
C SER A 139 -14.43 7.29 -6.49
N GLY A 140 -14.01 6.06 -6.14
CA GLY A 140 -14.47 4.84 -6.81
C GLY A 140 -15.33 3.94 -5.94
N GLY A 141 -16.54 3.69 -6.43
CA GLY A 141 -17.48 2.67 -5.94
C GLY A 141 -17.12 1.26 -6.45
N THR A 142 -16.73 0.37 -5.55
CA THR A 142 -16.61 -1.08 -5.74
C THR A 142 -17.64 -1.79 -4.85
N SER A 143 -18.01 -3.03 -5.17
CA SER A 143 -18.99 -3.77 -4.34
C SER A 143 -18.53 -4.07 -2.90
N ASP A 144 -17.24 -3.92 -2.59
CA ASP A 144 -16.60 -4.07 -1.25
C ASP A 144 -16.21 -2.69 -0.64
N ASP A 145 -17.06 -1.70 -0.90
CA ASP A 145 -16.70 -0.28 -0.98
C ASP A 145 -15.96 0.31 0.22
N SER A 146 -16.30 -0.05 1.45
CA SER A 146 -15.85 0.70 2.63
C SER A 146 -14.34 0.66 2.90
N LEU A 147 -13.64 -0.42 2.51
CA LEU A 147 -12.21 -0.54 2.81
C LEU A 147 -11.37 0.32 1.85
N PHE A 148 -11.69 0.25 0.55
CA PHE A 148 -10.93 0.88 -0.52
C PHE A 148 -11.40 2.31 -0.80
N ALA A 149 -12.69 2.61 -0.59
CA ALA A 149 -13.27 3.95 -0.66
C ALA A 149 -12.90 4.79 0.58
N SER A 150 -11.60 4.90 0.86
CA SER A 150 -11.07 5.59 2.01
C SER A 150 -10.01 6.61 1.61
N ARG A 151 -10.13 7.81 2.19
CA ARG A 151 -9.12 8.86 2.06
C ARG A 151 -7.79 8.39 2.63
N LEU A 152 -6.74 8.47 1.81
CA LEU A 152 -5.40 8.13 2.27
C LEU A 152 -4.91 9.10 3.35
N PHE A 153 -5.15 10.41 3.16
CA PHE A 153 -4.79 11.45 4.10
C PHE A 153 -6.03 12.20 4.59
N THR A 154 -6.10 12.46 5.89
CA THR A 154 -7.07 13.37 6.48
C THR A 154 -6.35 14.29 7.46
N VAL A 155 -6.64 15.58 7.42
CA VAL A 155 -5.97 16.56 8.28
C VAL A 155 -7.01 17.28 9.13
N ASP A 156 -6.83 17.20 10.43
CA ASP A 156 -7.61 17.94 11.43
C ASP A 156 -6.77 19.17 11.86
N GLY A 157 -7.16 20.33 11.34
CA GLY A 157 -6.49 21.60 11.66
C GLY A 157 -6.69 22.04 13.12
N THR A 158 -7.78 21.63 13.77
CA THR A 158 -8.09 22.00 15.15
C THR A 158 -7.17 21.25 16.12
N ASN A 159 -7.08 19.93 15.94
CA ASN A 159 -6.26 19.07 16.77
C ASN A 159 -4.81 18.93 16.26
N ARG A 160 -4.49 19.56 15.12
CA ARG A 160 -3.19 19.50 14.43
C ARG A 160 -2.76 18.06 14.12
N VAL A 161 -3.71 17.22 13.75
CA VAL A 161 -3.48 15.81 13.48
C VAL A 161 -3.52 15.56 11.98
N VAL A 162 -2.50 14.89 11.46
CA VAL A 162 -2.47 14.32 10.12
C VAL A 162 -2.67 12.82 10.25
N ARG A 163 -3.76 12.29 9.73
CA ARG A 163 -4.04 10.86 9.65
C ARG A 163 -3.62 10.31 8.30
N TYR A 164 -2.95 9.16 8.35
CA TYR A 164 -2.53 8.39 7.20
C TYR A 164 -3.09 6.97 7.28
N SER A 165 -3.89 6.60 6.28
CA SER A 165 -4.67 5.35 6.27
C SER A 165 -4.46 4.56 4.96
N PRO A 166 -3.25 4.03 4.71
CA PRO A 166 -2.98 3.27 3.50
C PRO A 166 -3.64 1.90 3.53
N VAL A 167 -4.11 1.48 2.36
CA VAL A 167 -4.53 0.12 2.04
C VAL A 167 -3.62 -0.35 0.91
N THR A 168 -2.82 -1.38 1.16
CA THR A 168 -1.95 -2.00 0.16
C THR A 168 -2.22 -3.48 0.07
N GLY A 169 -1.89 -4.10 -1.05
CA GLY A 169 -2.18 -5.52 -1.23
C GLY A 169 -1.94 -6.00 -2.64
N SER A 170 -2.42 -7.20 -2.91
CA SER A 170 -2.49 -7.77 -4.25
C SER A 170 -3.65 -8.77 -4.33
N TYR A 171 -3.72 -9.58 -5.39
CA TYR A 171 -4.77 -10.57 -5.58
C TYR A 171 -4.22 -12.00 -5.48
N VAL A 172 -4.97 -12.88 -4.82
CA VAL A 172 -4.75 -14.34 -4.83
C VAL A 172 -6.05 -14.99 -5.27
N SER A 173 -6.00 -15.74 -6.37
CA SER A 173 -7.17 -16.42 -6.95
C SER A 173 -8.38 -15.51 -7.20
N GLY A 174 -8.12 -14.26 -7.61
CA GLY A 174 -9.15 -13.26 -7.89
C GLY A 174 -9.74 -12.56 -6.65
N LYS A 175 -9.27 -12.90 -5.44
CA LYS A 175 -9.66 -12.19 -4.21
C LYS A 175 -8.58 -11.23 -3.76
N PRO A 176 -8.92 -10.00 -3.34
CA PRO A 176 -7.94 -9.07 -2.81
C PRO A 176 -7.41 -9.59 -1.47
N VAL A 177 -6.10 -9.59 -1.33
CA VAL A 177 -5.36 -9.84 -0.09
C VAL A 177 -4.64 -8.56 0.26
N THR A 178 -5.03 -7.96 1.37
CA THR A 178 -4.63 -6.60 1.71
C THR A 178 -4.06 -6.49 3.12
N SER A 179 -3.37 -5.39 3.36
CA SER A 179 -2.98 -4.91 4.66
C SER A 179 -3.29 -3.42 4.71
N ASN A 180 -3.80 -2.98 5.84
CA ASN A 180 -4.11 -1.58 6.08
C ASN A 180 -3.76 -1.21 7.51
N THR A 181 -3.51 0.07 7.73
CA THR A 181 -3.35 0.65 9.06
C THR A 181 -3.94 2.04 9.05
N SER A 182 -4.21 2.61 10.22
CA SER A 182 -4.49 4.02 10.37
C SER A 182 -3.58 4.59 11.44
N THR A 183 -2.69 5.50 11.05
CA THR A 183 -1.74 6.14 11.94
C THR A 183 -2.00 7.64 11.97
N SER A 184 -1.96 8.22 13.17
CA SER A 184 -2.11 9.66 13.38
C SER A 184 -0.75 10.26 13.74
N PHE A 185 -0.37 11.33 13.06
CA PHE A 185 0.80 12.13 13.35
C PHE A 185 0.35 13.48 13.92
N THR A 186 1.03 13.96 14.95
CA THR A 186 0.78 15.31 15.47
C THR A 186 1.74 16.28 14.82
N ALA A 187 1.20 17.23 14.05
CA ALA A 187 1.96 18.30 13.44
C ALA A 187 2.15 19.46 14.44
N ARG A 188 3.26 20.19 14.32
CA ARG A 188 3.51 21.37 15.18
C ARG A 188 2.49 22.47 14.92
N ASN A 189 2.28 22.76 13.63
CA ASN A 189 1.29 23.69 13.13
C ASN A 189 0.60 23.08 11.91
N VAL A 190 -0.70 23.31 11.81
CA VAL A 190 -1.48 23.04 10.60
C VAL A 190 -2.03 24.37 10.13
N LYS A 191 -2.03 24.62 8.82
CA LYS A 191 -2.56 25.86 8.23
C LYS A 191 -4.06 25.97 8.49
N SER A 192 -4.43 26.50 9.65
CA SER A 192 -5.80 26.84 10.02
C SER A 192 -5.89 28.35 10.24
N GLY A 193 -6.43 29.08 9.26
CA GLY A 193 -6.93 30.47 9.38
C GLY A 193 -6.05 31.57 9.98
N GLY A 194 -4.81 31.30 10.43
CA GLY A 194 -4.01 32.24 11.20
C GLY A 194 -2.58 31.76 11.57
N THR A 195 -2.04 30.76 10.86
CA THR A 195 -0.63 30.38 11.04
C THR A 195 0.28 31.26 10.19
N ALA A 196 1.38 31.75 10.77
CA ALA A 196 2.33 32.66 10.13
C ALA A 196 3.31 31.97 9.15
N ILE A 197 3.03 30.73 8.75
CA ILE A 197 3.92 29.97 7.87
C ILE A 197 3.52 30.26 6.44
N ASP A 198 4.46 30.83 5.69
CA ASP A 198 4.31 31.04 4.27
C ASP A 198 4.60 29.71 3.54
N PHE A 199 3.65 29.27 2.72
CA PHE A 199 3.78 28.08 1.88
C PHE A 199 3.94 28.45 0.40
N THR A 200 3.91 29.74 0.04
CA THR A 200 4.01 30.23 -1.34
C THR A 200 5.27 29.73 -2.06
N PRO A 201 6.46 29.65 -1.41
CA PRO A 201 7.66 29.10 -2.05
C PRO A 201 7.55 27.60 -2.38
N CYS A 202 6.61 26.89 -1.78
CA CYS A 202 6.40 25.45 -1.96
C CYS A 202 5.35 25.10 -3.01
N GLY A 203 4.64 26.10 -3.56
CA GLY A 203 3.73 25.96 -4.69
C GLY A 203 4.43 25.69 -6.01
#